data_AF-A0A410UKS7-F1
#
_entry.id   AF-A0A410UKS7-F1
#
_cell.length_a   1.000
_cell.length_b   1.000
_cell.length_c   1.000
_cell.angle_alpha   90.00
_cell.angle_beta   90.00
_cell.angle_gamma   90.00
#
_symmetry.space_group_name_H-M   'P 1'
#
loop_
_entity.id
_entity.type
_entity.pdbx_description
1 polymer ?
#
loop_
_entity_poly.entity_id
_entity_poly.type
_entity_poly.pdbx_seq_one_letter_code
_entity_poly.pdbx_strand_id
1 'polypeptide(L)'
;MLLADALYCSYFVIATLQRLGVDVVFEQHDSRTTDFRRGQRLGVRDHRVTWNRPARPIGMTPEQHQVFPVTLTLREVDVGGKILVTTLIDPRDVHKKSLIQVFALFFTLAIDQNILDNLLFGFNIRCLPGSDEILRTQYYLWQMP
;
A
#
# COMPACT_ATOMS: atom_id res chain seq x y z
N MET A 1 -2.17 4.52 -9.89
CA MET A 1 -2.62 3.89 -8.63
C MET A 1 -2.44 2.39 -8.75
N LEU A 2 -1.92 1.72 -7.72
CA LEU A 2 -1.75 0.27 -7.64
C LEU A 2 -2.68 -0.34 -6.59
N LEU A 3 -3.35 -1.43 -6.93
CA LEU A 3 -4.10 -2.26 -6.00
C LEU A 3 -3.38 -3.59 -5.79
N ALA A 4 -3.29 -4.02 -4.54
CA ALA A 4 -2.65 -5.29 -4.21
C ALA A 4 -3.15 -5.83 -2.86
N ASP A 5 -2.82 -7.09 -2.61
CA ASP A 5 -3.13 -7.76 -1.34
C ASP A 5 -2.21 -7.33 -0.18
N ALA A 6 -2.38 -8.01 0.95
CA ALA A 6 -1.70 -7.74 2.20
C ALA A 6 -0.18 -7.91 2.13
N LEU A 7 0.33 -8.76 1.23
CA LEU A 7 1.75 -9.00 1.09
C LEU A 7 2.46 -7.70 0.71
N TYR A 8 1.93 -6.94 -0.25
CA TYR A 8 2.58 -5.71 -0.70
C TYR A 8 2.53 -4.54 0.31
N CYS A 9 1.78 -4.68 1.41
CA CYS A 9 1.52 -3.62 2.38
C CYS A 9 2.66 -3.42 3.40
N SER A 10 3.83 -3.05 2.88
CA SER A 10 5.02 -2.72 3.68
C SER A 10 5.40 -1.24 3.56
N TYR A 11 6.09 -0.71 4.58
CA TYR A 11 6.53 0.69 4.59
C TYR A 11 7.38 1.04 3.37
N PHE A 12 8.37 0.21 3.06
CA PHE A 12 9.34 0.49 2.01
C PHE A 12 8.72 0.36 0.61
N VAL A 13 7.81 -0.60 0.39
CA VAL A 13 7.08 -0.70 -0.88
C VAL A 13 6.22 0.54 -1.10
N ILE A 14 5.44 0.95 -0.09
CA ILE A 14 4.60 2.15 -0.20
C ILE A 14 5.45 3.40 -0.44
N ALA A 15 6.55 3.57 0.31
CA ALA A 15 7.45 4.72 0.14
C ALA A 15 8.11 4.75 -1.26
N THR A 16 8.52 3.59 -1.79
CA THR A 16 9.06 3.47 -3.16
C THR A 16 8.01 3.89 -4.18
N LEU A 17 6.77 3.39 -4.07
CA LEU A 17 5.69 3.71 -5.00
C LEU A 17 5.29 5.19 -4.93
N GLN A 18 5.22 5.78 -3.73
CA GLN A 18 4.99 7.21 -3.59
C GLN A 18 6.09 8.05 -4.24
N ARG A 19 7.37 7.65 -4.11
CA ARG A 19 8.49 8.33 -4.79
C ARG A 19 8.39 8.24 -6.31
N LEU A 20 7.78 7.18 -6.83
CA LEU A 20 7.49 7.00 -8.26
C LEU A 20 6.20 7.71 -8.71
N GLY A 21 5.51 8.43 -7.81
CA GLY A 21 4.24 9.10 -8.12
C GLY A 21 3.06 8.14 -8.26
N VAL A 22 3.16 6.92 -7.70
CA VAL A 22 2.12 5.90 -7.76
C VAL A 22 1.37 5.84 -6.44
N ASP A 23 0.09 6.21 -6.46
CA ASP A 23 -0.82 5.97 -5.33
C ASP A 23 -1.08 4.49 -5.09
N VAL A 24 -1.37 4.09 -3.86
CA VAL A 24 -1.62 2.70 -3.50
C VAL A 24 -2.94 2.51 -2.77
N VAL A 25 -3.56 1.35 -2.94
CA VAL A 25 -4.66 0.84 -2.11
C VAL A 25 -4.39 -0.63 -1.85
N PHE A 26 -3.89 -0.95 -0.65
CA PHE A 26 -3.51 -2.30 -0.25
C PHE A 26 -4.36 -2.82 0.89
N GLU A 27 -4.55 -4.13 0.96
CA GLU A 27 -4.97 -4.75 2.21
C GLU A 27 -3.87 -4.56 3.27
N GLN A 28 -4.23 -4.35 4.53
CA GLN A 28 -3.25 -4.28 5.61
C GLN A 28 -2.60 -5.65 5.82
N HIS A 29 -1.29 -5.66 6.02
CA HIS A 29 -0.57 -6.86 6.45
C HIS A 29 -0.92 -7.23 7.91
N ASP A 30 -1.13 -8.52 8.19
CA ASP A 30 -1.58 -9.03 9.51
C ASP A 30 -0.65 -8.69 10.68
N SER A 31 0.64 -8.43 10.39
CA SER A 31 1.61 -7.99 11.41
C SER A 31 1.35 -6.56 11.94
N ARG A 32 0.44 -5.81 11.31
CA ARG A 32 0.06 -4.46 11.75
C ARG A 32 -1.30 -4.49 12.43
N THR A 33 -1.42 -3.73 13.51
CA THR A 33 -2.68 -3.54 14.23
C THR A 33 -3.21 -2.14 14.00
N THR A 34 -4.46 -2.05 13.54
CA THR A 34 -5.17 -0.78 13.38
C THR A 34 -5.99 -0.45 14.62
N ASP A 35 -5.83 0.75 15.15
CA ASP A 35 -6.70 1.33 16.17
C ASP A 35 -7.28 2.64 15.67
N PHE A 36 -8.55 2.62 15.24
CA PHE A 36 -9.28 3.77 14.70
C PHE A 36 -9.51 4.92 15.69
N ARG A 37 -9.12 4.75 16.96
CA ARG A 37 -9.14 5.80 17.98
C ARG A 37 -7.86 6.64 17.96
N ARG A 38 -6.80 6.19 17.28
CA ARG A 38 -5.53 6.88 17.14
C ARG A 38 -5.49 7.65 15.82
N GLY A 39 -4.53 8.56 15.67
CA GLY A 39 -4.40 9.36 14.45
C GLY A 39 -5.53 10.40 14.28
N GLN A 40 -5.72 10.86 13.04
CA GLN A 40 -6.72 11.85 12.69
C GLN A 40 -7.96 11.18 12.10
N ARG A 41 -9.06 11.18 12.85
CA ARG A 41 -10.35 10.63 12.40
C ARG A 41 -10.87 11.38 11.17
N LEU A 42 -11.30 10.62 10.16
CA LEU A 42 -11.97 11.12 8.95
C LEU A 42 -13.43 10.69 8.87
N GLY A 43 -13.80 9.61 9.55
CA GLY A 43 -15.16 9.09 9.57
C GLY A 43 -15.31 7.90 10.51
N VAL A 44 -16.33 7.08 10.26
CA VAL A 44 -16.52 5.81 10.98
C VAL A 44 -15.55 4.77 10.39
N ARG A 45 -14.62 4.29 11.23
CA ARG A 45 -13.56 3.33 10.84
C ARG A 45 -12.81 3.80 9.59
N ASP A 46 -12.36 5.04 9.65
CA ASP A 46 -11.68 5.78 8.58
C ASP A 46 -10.84 6.88 9.21
N HIS A 47 -9.53 6.81 9.07
CA HIS A 47 -8.60 7.76 9.69
C HIS A 47 -7.30 7.92 8.92
N ARG A 48 -6.63 9.04 9.16
CA ARG A 48 -5.24 9.27 8.75
C ARG A 48 -4.31 8.87 9.88
N VAL A 49 -3.25 8.16 9.55
CA VAL A 49 -2.21 7.68 10.47
C VAL A 49 -0.84 8.06 9.97
N THR A 50 0.11 8.12 10.89
CA THR A 50 1.52 8.26 10.58
C THR A 50 2.22 6.94 10.86
N TRP A 51 2.85 6.37 9.83
CA TRP A 51 3.74 5.23 9.98
C TRP A 51 5.17 5.73 10.08
N ASN A 52 5.93 5.23 11.05
CA ASN A 52 7.36 5.51 11.16
C ASN A 52 8.16 4.54 10.30
N ARG A 53 9.27 5.01 9.73
CA ARG A 53 10.24 4.17 9.03
C ARG A 53 10.74 3.09 9.99
N PRO A 54 10.59 1.80 9.65
CA PRO A 54 11.09 0.73 10.50
C PRO A 54 12.62 0.68 10.46
N ALA A 55 13.20 -0.15 11.34
CA ALA A 55 14.62 -0.45 11.30
C ALA A 55 15.06 -0.95 9.91
N ARG A 56 16.33 -0.73 9.59
CA ARG A 56 16.92 -1.17 8.32
C ARG A 56 16.86 -2.70 8.22
N PRO A 57 16.22 -3.27 7.18
CA PRO A 57 16.26 -4.71 6.92
C PRO A 57 17.68 -5.20 6.63
N ILE A 58 17.97 -6.48 6.89
CA ILE A 58 19.31 -7.06 6.67
C ILE A 58 19.77 -6.90 5.21
N GLY A 59 18.87 -7.09 4.24
CA GLY A 59 19.15 -6.99 2.81
C GLY A 59 19.25 -5.56 2.24
N MET A 60 19.22 -4.52 3.07
CA MET A 60 19.24 -3.12 2.63
C MET A 60 20.51 -2.41 3.13
N THR A 61 21.25 -1.71 2.28
CA THR A 61 22.43 -0.96 2.74
C THR A 61 22.02 0.27 3.57
N PRO A 62 22.90 0.81 4.44
CA PRO A 62 22.61 2.03 5.19
C PRO A 62 22.23 3.22 4.28
N GLU A 63 22.91 3.36 3.14
CA GLU A 63 22.69 4.44 2.17
C GLU A 63 21.31 4.29 1.53
N GLN A 64 20.93 3.06 1.15
CA GLN A 64 19.59 2.76 0.63
C GLN A 64 18.50 3.03 1.67
N HIS A 65 18.73 2.72 2.95
CA HIS A 65 17.74 2.97 4.00
C HIS A 65 17.52 4.46 4.24
N GLN A 66 18.61 5.24 4.20
CA GLN A 66 18.59 6.67 4.48
C GLN A 66 17.73 7.47 3.49
N VAL A 67 17.60 7.02 2.23
CA VAL A 67 16.80 7.73 1.22
C VAL A 67 15.29 7.69 1.50
N PHE A 68 14.83 6.75 2.32
CA PHE A 68 13.42 6.65 2.67
C PHE A 68 13.02 7.75 3.66
N PRO A 69 11.79 8.28 3.57
CA PRO A 69 11.32 9.28 4.53
C PRO A 69 11.30 8.69 5.94
N VAL A 70 11.40 9.53 6.97
CA VAL A 70 11.31 9.12 8.38
C VAL A 70 9.90 8.67 8.74
N THR A 71 8.90 9.27 8.10
CA THR A 71 7.48 8.95 8.32
C THR A 71 6.70 8.97 7.02
N LEU A 72 5.66 8.15 6.93
CA LEU A 72 4.61 8.22 5.92
C LEU A 72 3.29 8.61 6.56
N THR A 73 2.55 9.49 5.90
CA THR A 73 1.14 9.74 6.24
C THR A 73 0.28 8.91 5.31
N LEU A 74 -0.52 8.02 5.90
CA LEU A 74 -1.38 7.10 5.18
C LEU A 74 -2.80 7.22 5.72
N ARG A 75 -3.75 6.64 5.00
CA ARG A 75 -5.13 6.51 5.44
C ARG A 75 -5.45 5.03 5.60
N GLU A 76 -6.06 4.68 6.73
CA GLU A 76 -6.55 3.33 6.97
C GLU A 76 -8.08 3.34 7.03
N VAL A 77 -8.70 2.38 6.36
CA VAL A 77 -10.15 2.31 6.19
C VAL A 77 -10.64 0.89 6.39
N ASP A 78 -11.65 0.70 7.23
CA ASP A 78 -12.32 -0.59 7.32
C ASP A 78 -13.29 -0.80 6.16
N VAL A 79 -13.16 -1.98 5.55
CA VAL A 79 -13.96 -2.48 4.44
C VAL A 79 -14.45 -3.89 4.80
N GLY A 80 -15.51 -3.95 5.61
CA GLY A 80 -16.17 -5.21 5.94
C GLY A 80 -15.30 -6.16 6.76
N GLY A 81 -14.52 -5.63 7.71
CA GLY A 81 -13.62 -6.41 8.56
C GLY A 81 -12.17 -6.50 8.07
N LYS A 82 -11.91 -6.15 6.80
CA LYS A 82 -10.55 -5.94 6.29
C LYS A 82 -10.15 -4.47 6.45
N ILE A 83 -8.88 -4.21 6.69
CA ILE A 83 -8.33 -2.85 6.73
C ILE A 83 -7.62 -2.59 5.41
N LEU A 84 -7.97 -1.49 4.75
CA LEU A 84 -7.21 -0.96 3.61
C LEU A 84 -6.25 0.11 4.06
N VAL A 85 -5.06 0.13 3.49
CA VAL A 85 -4.04 1.17 3.65
C VAL A 85 -3.87 1.87 2.31
N THR A 86 -3.94 3.20 2.30
CA THR A 86 -3.84 4.00 1.07
C THR A 86 -3.11 5.31 1.24
N THR A 87 -2.52 5.81 0.15
CA THR A 87 -1.92 7.15 0.04
C THR A 87 -2.94 8.22 -0.37
N LEU A 88 -4.19 7.83 -0.65
CA LEU A 88 -5.30 8.72 -0.97
C LEU A 88 -5.89 9.31 0.32
N ILE A 89 -5.19 10.32 0.85
CA ILE A 89 -5.32 10.79 2.23
C ILE A 89 -6.51 11.73 2.48
N ASP A 90 -7.01 12.48 1.48
CA ASP A 90 -8.14 13.39 1.67
C ASP A 90 -9.46 12.68 1.32
N PRO A 91 -10.40 12.53 2.28
CA PRO A 91 -11.70 11.91 2.04
C PRO A 91 -12.60 12.72 1.08
N ARG A 92 -12.27 14.00 0.82
CA ARG A 92 -12.98 14.85 -0.15
C ARG A 92 -12.58 14.53 -1.59
N ASP A 93 -11.33 14.16 -1.80
CA ASP A 93 -10.82 13.77 -3.12
C ASP A 93 -11.22 12.31 -3.42
N VAL A 94 -11.04 11.42 -2.43
CA VAL A 94 -11.39 10.01 -2.56
C VAL A 94 -12.26 9.59 -1.40
N HIS A 95 -13.56 9.46 -1.67
CA HIS A 95 -14.51 9.06 -0.64
C HIS A 95 -14.33 7.59 -0.24
N LYS A 96 -14.61 7.26 1.03
CA LYS A 96 -14.52 5.89 1.58
C LYS A 96 -15.25 4.85 0.73
N LYS A 97 -16.44 5.19 0.23
CA LYS A 97 -17.24 4.31 -0.63
C LYS A 97 -16.52 3.92 -1.92
N SER A 98 -15.75 4.84 -2.51
CA SER A 98 -14.98 4.58 -3.73
C SER A 98 -13.84 3.60 -3.47
N LEU A 99 -13.15 3.72 -2.33
CA LEU A 99 -12.12 2.76 -1.91
C LEU A 99 -12.70 1.35 -1.74
N ILE A 100 -13.87 1.24 -1.10
CA ILE A 100 -14.59 -0.03 -0.94
C ILE A 100 -14.91 -0.66 -2.30
N GLN A 101 -15.47 0.13 -3.22
CA GLN A 101 -15.90 -0.35 -4.53
C GLN A 101 -14.72 -0.82 -5.39
N VAL A 102 -13.66 -0.02 -5.47
CA VAL A 102 -12.49 -0.31 -6.31
C VAL A 102 -11.73 -1.52 -5.76
N PHE A 103 -11.61 -1.65 -4.44
CA PHE A 103 -10.96 -2.82 -3.84
C PHE A 103 -11.82 -4.09 -3.98
N ALA A 104 -13.14 -4.01 -3.79
CA ALA A 104 -14.02 -5.16 -4.02
C ALA A 104 -13.95 -5.65 -5.48
N LEU A 105 -13.94 -4.71 -6.44
CA LEU A 105 -13.77 -5.03 -7.85
C LEU A 105 -12.42 -5.72 -8.10
N PHE A 106 -11.33 -5.23 -7.50
CA PHE A 106 -10.03 -5.89 -7.59
C PHE A 106 -10.09 -7.33 -7.10
N PHE A 107 -10.70 -7.61 -5.94
CA PHE A 107 -10.82 -8.98 -5.44
C PHE A 107 -11.69 -9.88 -6.34
N THR A 108 -12.78 -9.35 -6.89
CA THR A 108 -13.61 -10.13 -7.83
C THR A 108 -12.84 -10.49 -9.09
N LEU A 109 -12.07 -9.56 -9.63
CA LEU A 109 -11.27 -9.76 -10.83
C LEU A 109 -10.02 -10.62 -10.57
N ALA A 110 -9.42 -10.50 -9.38
CA ALA A 110 -8.25 -11.26 -8.97
C ALA A 110 -8.47 -12.78 -8.90
N ILE A 111 -9.73 -13.21 -8.70
CA ILE A 111 -10.13 -14.61 -8.74
C ILE A 111 -10.01 -15.18 -10.17
N ASP A 112 -10.03 -14.32 -11.18
CA ASP A 112 -9.68 -14.67 -12.57
C ASP A 112 -8.22 -14.29 -12.84
N GLN A 113 -7.34 -15.29 -12.92
CA GLN A 113 -5.90 -15.09 -13.11
C GLN A 113 -5.55 -14.24 -14.34
N ASN A 114 -6.35 -14.31 -15.41
CA ASN A 114 -6.11 -13.51 -16.63
C ASN A 114 -6.40 -12.02 -16.43
N ILE A 115 -7.21 -11.67 -15.43
CA ILE A 115 -7.53 -10.28 -15.09
C ILE A 115 -6.59 -9.77 -14.00
N LEU A 116 -6.11 -10.63 -13.10
CA LEU A 116 -5.08 -10.25 -12.11
C LEU A 116 -3.84 -9.68 -12.78
N ASP A 117 -3.34 -10.33 -13.83
CA ASP A 117 -2.23 -9.82 -14.63
C ASP A 117 -2.59 -8.41 -15.16
N ASN A 118 -3.76 -8.24 -15.77
CA ASN A 118 -4.19 -6.93 -16.25
C ASN A 118 -4.51 -5.89 -15.17
N LEU A 119 -4.80 -6.24 -13.90
CA LEU A 119 -5.06 -5.26 -12.83
C LEU A 119 -3.82 -4.89 -12.02
N LEU A 120 -2.88 -5.83 -11.87
CA LEU A 120 -1.53 -5.53 -11.40
C LEU A 120 -0.79 -4.62 -12.41
N PHE A 121 -1.09 -4.75 -13.71
CA PHE A 121 -0.50 -3.95 -14.80
C PHE A 121 -1.39 -2.82 -15.36
N GLY A 122 -2.66 -2.70 -14.93
CA GLY A 122 -3.73 -2.01 -15.68
C GLY A 122 -3.88 -0.51 -15.54
N PHE A 123 -3.21 0.12 -14.57
CA PHE A 123 -3.07 1.57 -14.52
C PHE A 123 -1.64 1.97 -14.90
N ASN A 124 -1.29 1.75 -16.17
CA ASN A 124 -0.22 2.44 -16.87
C ASN A 124 1.14 2.47 -16.14
N ILE A 125 1.66 1.31 -15.73
CA ILE A 125 3.12 1.12 -15.58
C ILE A 125 3.71 0.93 -16.99
N ARG A 126 3.47 1.87 -17.91
CA ARG A 126 4.30 2.00 -19.12
C ARG A 126 5.64 2.66 -18.85
N CYS A 127 5.93 2.99 -17.59
CA CYS A 127 7.25 3.44 -17.21
C CYS A 127 7.95 2.33 -16.43
N LEU A 128 8.88 1.68 -17.15
CA LEU A 128 9.98 0.84 -16.69
C LEU A 128 9.71 -0.69 -16.74
N PRO A 129 10.20 -1.35 -17.81
CA PRO A 129 10.52 -2.78 -17.76
C PRO A 129 11.33 -3.09 -16.49
N GLY A 130 10.94 -4.11 -15.73
CA GLY A 130 11.64 -4.57 -14.52
C GLY A 130 11.04 -4.13 -13.18
N SER A 131 10.03 -3.26 -13.15
CA SER A 131 9.39 -2.83 -11.89
C SER A 131 8.73 -3.95 -11.09
N ASP A 132 8.15 -4.95 -11.75
CA ASP A 132 7.50 -6.10 -11.10
C ASP A 132 8.51 -7.07 -10.45
N GLU A 133 9.63 -7.30 -11.13
CA GLU A 133 10.78 -8.03 -10.59
C GLU A 133 11.46 -7.24 -9.46
N ILE A 134 11.56 -5.91 -9.59
CA ILE A 134 12.08 -5.02 -8.54
C ILE A 134 11.19 -5.04 -7.30
N LEU A 135 9.86 -4.99 -7.44
CA LEU A 135 8.93 -5.02 -6.31
C LEU A 135 8.92 -6.41 -5.64
N ARG A 136 8.90 -7.51 -6.40
CA ARG A 136 9.07 -8.85 -5.84
C ARG A 136 10.41 -9.00 -5.12
N THR A 137 11.50 -8.56 -5.75
CA THR A 137 12.85 -8.68 -5.19
C THR A 137 13.01 -7.81 -3.95
N GLN A 138 12.56 -6.54 -3.97
CA GLN A 138 12.59 -5.66 -2.79
C GLN A 138 11.67 -6.15 -1.68
N TYR A 139 10.51 -6.70 -2.02
CA TYR A 139 9.60 -7.31 -1.06
C TYR A 139 10.25 -8.47 -0.31
N TYR A 140 10.80 -9.46 -1.03
CA TYR A 140 11.45 -10.62 -0.40
C TYR A 140 12.76 -10.25 0.32
N LEU A 141 13.57 -9.32 -0.22
CA LEU A 141 14.82 -8.88 0.41
C LEU A 141 14.61 -8.06 1.69
N TRP A 142 13.48 -7.36 1.82
CA TRP A 142 13.22 -6.45 2.95
C TRP A 142 12.23 -7.00 3.97
N GLN A 143 11.74 -8.23 3.79
CA GLN A 143 10.90 -8.95 4.75
C GLN A 143 11.63 -10.06 5.54
N MET A 144 12.85 -10.46 5.16
CA MET A 144 13.59 -11.42 5.98
C MET A 144 14.10 -10.76 7.27
N PRO A 145 13.94 -11.42 8.44
CA PRO A 145 14.38 -10.90 9.73
C PRO A 145 15.86 -10.52 9.73
#